data_AF-A0A5A7TH10-F1
#
_entry.id   AF-A0A5A7TH10-F1
#
_cell.length_a   1.000
_cell.length_b   1.000
_cell.length_c   1.000
_cell.angle_alpha   90.00
_cell.angle_beta   90.00
_cell.angle_gamma   90.00
#
_symmetry.space_group_name_H-M   'P 1'
#
loop_
_entity.id
_entity.type
_entity.pdbx_description
1 polymer ?
#
loop_
_entity_poly.entity_id
_entity_poly.type
_entity_poly.pdbx_seq_one_letter_code
_entity_poly.pdbx_strand_id
1 'polypeptide(L)'
;MTDLSPPASFSKLSTDAGAAFVLESKGQWWHAGFHLTTAIVGPPILTLPFAFRGLGWGVGFLCLTVMAAVTFYSYYLLSKVLELCEKQGRRHIRFRELAADVLGSGWMLYFVVFIQAAVNTGVGVAAILLGGECLEKLMYSNIYPKGELKLYHFIAVVTVGMIMISQLPSFHSLRYINFLSLLLSLAYAFFIAFASILAGTSDNVPPRDYSLESTPSARVFSAFTSISIFAAIFGNGILPEIQATLAPPTGGKMVKGLIMCYIVIFITFYSSAASGYWVFGNKSNSNILKNLLPKNESPLAPTWILALAVLFILLQLLAIGMVYAQVAYEIMERRSADAKQGVFSRRNLIPRLILRTLYMSLCGFFAAMFPFFGDINSVVGAIGFIPLDFILPMVLYNITHKPPVTSITYWVNVFIVAAFSGAGLLGCFASIRNLVLDSKKFKLFSSHVV
;
A
#
# COMPACT_ATOMS: atom_id res chain seq x y z
N MET A 1 -35.63 25.74 24.20
CA MET A 1 -35.40 24.40 23.62
C MET A 1 -34.62 24.59 22.34
N THR A 2 -33.29 24.51 22.44
CA THR A 2 -32.40 24.54 21.28
C THR A 2 -32.52 23.21 20.54
N ASP A 3 -32.98 23.29 19.30
CA ASP A 3 -33.13 22.16 18.38
C ASP A 3 -31.78 21.47 18.18
N LEU A 4 -31.61 20.32 18.85
CA LEU A 4 -30.43 19.45 18.77
C LEU A 4 -30.57 18.48 17.59
N SER A 5 -31.09 18.94 16.46
CA SER A 5 -31.01 18.18 15.22
C SER A 5 -29.53 18.02 14.83
N PRO A 6 -29.00 16.80 14.69
CA PRO A 6 -27.61 16.60 14.31
C PRO A 6 -27.38 17.19 12.90
N PRO A 7 -26.18 17.73 12.60
CA PRO A 7 -25.90 18.35 11.31
C PRO A 7 -26.24 17.39 10.16
N ALA A 8 -26.73 17.93 9.03
CA ALA A 8 -27.25 17.14 7.90
C ALA A 8 -26.31 16.02 7.40
N SER A 9 -24.99 16.12 7.64
CA SER A 9 -24.00 15.06 7.37
C SER A 9 -24.18 13.80 8.24
N PHE A 10 -24.60 13.93 9.50
CA PHE A 10 -24.90 12.79 10.38
C PHE A 10 -26.18 12.04 9.95
N SER A 11 -27.14 12.73 9.33
CA SER A 11 -28.35 12.08 8.79
C SER A 11 -28.06 11.16 7.59
N LYS A 12 -26.98 11.43 6.83
CA LYS A 12 -26.54 10.55 5.75
C LYS A 12 -25.84 9.29 6.27
N LEU A 13 -25.11 9.38 7.39
CA LEU A 13 -24.45 8.21 8.01
C LEU A 13 -25.45 7.10 8.35
N SER A 14 -26.62 7.45 8.89
CA SER A 14 -27.63 6.47 9.34
C SER A 14 -28.31 5.71 8.19
N THR A 15 -28.18 6.19 6.94
CA THR A 15 -28.74 5.54 5.75
C THR A 15 -27.70 4.73 4.97
N ASP A 16 -26.42 4.88 5.29
CA ASP A 16 -25.31 4.17 4.66
C ASP A 16 -24.78 3.08 5.58
N ALA A 17 -25.28 1.85 5.39
CA ALA A 17 -24.88 0.67 6.15
C ALA A 17 -23.35 0.48 6.19
N GLY A 18 -22.66 0.78 5.09
CA GLY A 18 -21.20 0.64 4.99
C GLY A 18 -20.48 1.59 5.94
N ALA A 19 -20.84 2.87 5.93
CA ALA A 19 -20.25 3.85 6.85
C ALA A 19 -20.65 3.58 8.32
N ALA A 20 -21.92 3.28 8.58
CA ALA A 20 -22.45 3.08 9.93
C ALA A 20 -21.89 1.86 10.65
N PHE A 21 -21.61 0.77 9.93
CA PHE A 21 -21.07 -0.47 10.53
C PHE A 21 -19.54 -0.49 10.61
N VAL A 22 -18.85 0.37 9.85
CA VAL A 22 -17.38 0.31 9.68
C VAL A 22 -16.64 1.45 10.40
N LEU A 23 -17.21 2.66 10.53
CA LEU A 23 -16.48 3.85 10.99
C LEU A 23 -17.01 4.41 12.32
N GLU A 24 -16.16 4.38 13.36
CA GLU A 24 -16.38 5.15 14.60
C GLU A 24 -15.37 6.29 14.73
N SER A 25 -15.85 7.54 14.69
CA SER A 25 -15.04 8.75 14.87
C SER A 25 -14.69 9.02 16.34
N LYS A 26 -14.01 8.08 17.00
CA LYS A 26 -13.57 8.18 18.42
C LYS A 26 -12.05 8.15 18.59
N GLY A 27 -11.29 8.30 17.51
CA GLY A 27 -9.84 8.19 17.48
C GLY A 27 -9.13 9.42 18.04
N GLN A 28 -8.04 9.19 18.76
CA GLN A 28 -7.02 10.19 19.12
C GLN A 28 -5.91 10.26 18.07
N TRP A 29 -5.06 11.29 18.12
CA TRP A 29 -4.03 11.53 17.11
C TRP A 29 -3.06 10.35 16.89
N TRP A 30 -2.70 9.62 17.96
CA TRP A 30 -1.82 8.46 17.86
C TRP A 30 -2.48 7.27 17.16
N HIS A 31 -3.81 7.13 17.25
CA HIS A 31 -4.53 6.09 16.50
C HIS A 31 -4.46 6.37 15.00
N ALA A 32 -4.61 7.63 14.57
CA ALA A 32 -4.41 8.00 13.17
C ALA A 32 -2.97 7.70 12.72
N GLY A 33 -1.98 7.97 13.58
CA GLY A 33 -0.61 7.55 13.34
C GLY A 33 -0.45 6.05 13.16
N PHE A 34 -1.10 5.21 13.99
CA PHE A 34 -1.04 3.74 13.84
C PHE A 34 -1.67 3.28 12.53
N HIS A 35 -2.81 3.86 12.14
CA HIS A 35 -3.47 3.57 10.87
C HIS A 35 -2.62 3.98 9.67
N LEU A 36 -2.02 5.17 9.71
CA LEU A 36 -1.09 5.66 8.69
C LEU A 36 0.10 4.71 8.54
N THR A 37 0.75 4.35 9.65
CA THR A 37 1.88 3.42 9.64
C THR A 37 1.47 2.05 9.10
N THR A 38 0.32 1.53 9.49
CA THR A 38 -0.21 0.24 9.00
C THR A 38 -0.40 0.25 7.48
N ALA A 39 -0.93 1.36 6.96
CA ALA A 39 -1.28 1.49 5.55
C ALA A 39 -0.05 1.79 4.65
N ILE A 40 0.95 2.53 5.14
CA ILE A 40 2.13 2.94 4.37
C ILE A 40 3.33 2.02 4.63
N VAL A 41 3.62 1.71 5.90
CA VAL A 41 4.76 0.86 6.30
C VAL A 41 4.36 -0.61 6.24
N GLY A 42 3.95 -1.03 5.04
CA GLY A 42 3.58 -2.40 4.73
C GLY A 42 4.75 -3.23 4.18
N PRO A 43 4.56 -4.56 4.03
CA PRO A 43 5.57 -5.46 3.47
C PRO A 43 6.06 -5.14 2.05
N PRO A 44 5.41 -4.30 1.20
CA PRO A 44 6.05 -3.76 0.00
C PRO A 44 7.43 -3.12 0.20
N ILE A 45 7.81 -2.71 1.42
CA ILE A 45 9.17 -2.23 1.70
C ILE A 45 10.27 -3.26 1.39
N LEU A 46 9.93 -4.55 1.32
CA LEU A 46 10.85 -5.62 0.90
C LEU A 46 11.35 -5.43 -0.54
N THR A 47 10.68 -4.58 -1.33
CA THR A 47 11.05 -4.20 -2.70
C THR A 47 12.04 -3.03 -2.74
N LEU A 48 12.29 -2.33 -1.63
CA LEU A 48 13.14 -1.13 -1.63
C LEU A 48 14.54 -1.36 -2.20
N PRO A 49 15.26 -2.44 -1.83
CA PRO A 49 16.57 -2.75 -2.43
C PRO A 49 16.49 -2.93 -3.95
N PHE A 50 15.43 -3.56 -4.45
CA PHE A 50 15.19 -3.74 -5.88
C PHE A 50 14.94 -2.41 -6.59
N ALA A 51 14.23 -1.46 -5.98
CA ALA A 51 14.08 -0.13 -6.54
C ALA A 51 15.44 0.59 -6.70
N PHE A 52 16.40 0.35 -5.81
CA PHE A 52 17.74 0.94 -5.94
C PHE A 52 18.53 0.38 -7.12
N ARG A 53 18.22 -0.82 -7.62
CA ARG A 53 18.85 -1.36 -8.86
C ARG A 53 18.68 -0.42 -10.05
N GLY A 54 17.53 0.25 -10.18
CA GLY A 54 17.25 1.14 -11.30
C GLY A 54 17.81 2.55 -11.18
N LEU A 55 18.24 2.96 -9.98
CA LEU A 55 18.66 4.34 -9.68
C LEU A 55 20.08 4.44 -9.14
N GLY A 56 20.62 3.38 -8.54
CA GLY A 56 21.88 3.38 -7.83
C GLY A 56 21.78 4.06 -6.46
N TRP A 57 22.92 4.22 -5.78
CA TRP A 57 22.98 4.75 -4.43
C TRP A 57 22.52 6.21 -4.31
N GLY A 58 23.20 7.12 -5.04
CA GLY A 58 22.97 8.55 -4.89
C GLY A 58 21.55 8.96 -5.31
N VAL A 59 21.17 8.63 -6.55
CA VAL A 59 19.84 8.95 -7.08
C VAL A 59 18.76 8.15 -6.35
N GLY A 60 19.05 6.90 -5.93
CA GLY A 60 18.12 6.09 -5.15
C GLY A 60 17.73 6.74 -3.82
N PHE A 61 18.70 7.19 -3.01
CA PHE A 61 18.40 7.88 -1.75
C PHE A 61 17.80 9.27 -1.94
N LEU A 62 18.26 10.02 -2.95
CA LEU A 62 17.66 11.30 -3.30
C LEU A 62 16.18 11.10 -3.65
N CYS A 63 15.87 10.14 -4.52
CA CYS A 63 14.51 9.83 -4.92
C CYS A 63 13.68 9.35 -3.72
N LEU A 64 14.19 8.42 -2.91
CA LEU A 64 13.50 7.96 -1.68
C LEU A 64 13.11 9.13 -0.76
N THR A 65 14.03 10.09 -0.59
CA THR A 65 13.82 11.28 0.26
C THR A 65 12.82 12.26 -0.37
N VAL A 66 12.91 12.49 -1.69
CA VAL A 66 11.95 13.32 -2.42
C VAL A 66 10.55 12.72 -2.35
N MET A 67 10.42 11.40 -2.51
CA MET A 67 9.14 10.69 -2.39
C MET A 67 8.56 10.83 -0.99
N ALA A 68 9.38 10.73 0.06
CA ALA A 68 8.95 11.00 1.43
C ALA A 68 8.47 12.44 1.62
N ALA A 69 9.26 13.43 1.18
CA ALA A 69 8.92 14.84 1.34
C ALA A 69 7.63 15.22 0.61
N VAL A 70 7.47 14.76 -0.65
CA VAL A 70 6.29 15.05 -1.46
C VAL A 70 5.06 14.37 -0.89
N THR A 71 5.13 13.10 -0.48
CA THR A 71 3.97 12.43 0.13
C THR A 71 3.60 13.01 1.48
N PHE A 72 4.57 13.39 2.32
CA PHE A 72 4.28 14.07 3.60
C PHE A 72 3.53 15.37 3.33
N TYR A 73 4.04 16.17 2.39
CA TYR A 73 3.43 17.42 1.98
C TYR A 73 2.02 17.20 1.40
N SER A 74 1.85 16.19 0.54
CA SER A 74 0.57 15.84 -0.07
C SER A 74 -0.48 15.47 0.99
N TYR A 75 -0.13 14.61 1.95
CA TYR A 75 -1.04 14.23 3.02
C TYR A 75 -1.30 15.36 4.01
N TYR A 76 -0.32 16.24 4.24
CA TYR A 76 -0.53 17.47 4.99
C TYR A 76 -1.56 18.37 4.30
N LEU A 77 -1.42 18.63 3.00
CA LEU A 77 -2.39 19.43 2.24
C LEU A 77 -3.77 18.78 2.24
N LEU A 78 -3.86 17.47 2.00
CA LEU A 78 -5.13 16.75 2.01
C LEU A 78 -5.83 16.84 3.38
N SER A 79 -5.06 16.77 4.47
CA SER A 79 -5.59 16.96 5.82
C SER A 79 -6.17 18.36 6.02
N LYS A 80 -5.53 19.41 5.45
CA LYS A 80 -6.04 20.79 5.48
C LYS A 80 -7.30 20.97 4.67
N VAL A 81 -7.39 20.33 3.51
CA VAL A 81 -8.61 20.30 2.70
C VAL A 81 -9.77 19.70 3.48
N LEU A 82 -9.56 18.55 4.13
CA LEU A 82 -10.56 17.90 4.97
C LEU A 82 -10.95 18.76 6.18
N GLU A 83 -9.99 19.37 6.87
CA GLU A 83 -10.23 20.30 7.98
C GLU A 83 -11.08 21.51 7.55
N LEU A 84 -10.81 22.07 6.36
CA LEU A 84 -11.57 23.20 5.83
C LEU A 84 -13.02 22.80 5.52
N CYS A 85 -13.23 21.64 4.89
CA CYS A 85 -14.57 21.12 4.60
C CYS A 85 -15.35 20.82 5.90
N GLU A 86 -14.70 20.22 6.90
CA GLU A 86 -15.29 19.96 8.22
C GLU A 86 -15.73 21.27 8.91
N LYS A 87 -14.89 22.31 8.89
CA LYS A 87 -15.22 23.64 9.44
C LYS A 87 -16.42 24.30 8.75
N GLN A 88 -16.66 23.96 7.48
CA GLN A 88 -17.82 24.42 6.71
C GLN A 88 -19.05 23.49 6.87
N GLY A 89 -19.02 22.54 7.81
CA GLY A 89 -20.11 21.60 8.07
C GLY A 89 -20.18 20.41 7.10
N ARG A 90 -19.21 20.27 6.19
CA ARG A 90 -19.15 19.24 5.14
C ARG A 90 -18.06 18.21 5.46
N ARG A 91 -18.25 17.45 6.53
CA ARG A 91 -17.30 16.39 6.91
C ARG A 91 -17.39 15.23 5.93
N HIS A 92 -16.28 14.97 5.24
CA HIS A 92 -16.15 13.85 4.30
C HIS A 92 -15.47 12.66 4.97
N ILE A 93 -15.97 11.46 4.64
CA ILE A 93 -15.48 10.20 5.23
C ILE A 93 -14.63 9.44 4.22
N ARG A 94 -14.93 9.61 2.93
CA ARG A 94 -14.34 8.85 1.84
C ARG A 94 -13.59 9.77 0.90
N PHE A 95 -12.50 9.27 0.31
CA PHE A 95 -11.75 10.03 -0.69
C PHE A 95 -12.64 10.42 -1.87
N ARG A 96 -13.39 9.45 -2.42
CA ARG A 96 -14.35 9.68 -3.50
C ARG A 96 -15.41 10.74 -3.21
N GLU A 97 -15.85 10.88 -1.96
CA GLU A 97 -16.84 11.90 -1.58
C GLU A 97 -16.21 13.29 -1.54
N LEU A 98 -15.01 13.40 -0.95
CA LEU A 98 -14.24 14.63 -0.97
C LEU A 98 -13.96 15.07 -2.42
N ALA A 99 -13.55 14.13 -3.27
CA ALA A 99 -13.30 14.42 -4.68
C ALA A 99 -14.57 14.88 -5.40
N ALA A 100 -15.72 14.24 -5.17
CA ALA A 100 -16.99 14.64 -5.79
C ALA A 100 -17.40 16.07 -5.39
N ASP A 101 -17.20 16.41 -4.12
CA ASP A 101 -17.58 17.69 -3.55
C ASP A 101 -16.67 18.85 -4.01
N VAL A 102 -15.36 18.59 -4.16
CA VAL A 102 -14.40 19.62 -4.57
C VAL A 102 -14.25 19.73 -6.09
N LEU A 103 -14.24 18.61 -6.81
CA LEU A 103 -13.97 18.55 -8.26
C LEU A 103 -15.25 18.44 -9.09
N GLY A 104 -16.39 18.23 -8.45
CA GLY A 104 -17.69 17.99 -9.09
C GLY A 104 -18.00 16.50 -9.27
N SER A 105 -19.29 16.19 -9.33
CA SER A 105 -19.84 14.82 -9.40
C SER A 105 -19.85 14.19 -10.80
N GLY A 106 -19.10 14.75 -11.75
CA GLY A 106 -19.02 14.28 -13.14
C GLY A 106 -17.98 13.17 -13.37
N TRP A 107 -17.31 13.19 -14.52
CA TRP A 107 -16.28 12.21 -14.89
C TRP A 107 -15.15 12.05 -13.85
N MET A 108 -14.80 13.13 -13.15
CA MET A 108 -13.73 13.10 -12.16
C MET A 108 -14.05 12.20 -10.95
N LEU A 109 -15.32 12.12 -10.54
CA LEU A 109 -15.75 11.17 -9.51
C LEU A 109 -15.50 9.72 -9.96
N TYR A 110 -15.92 9.38 -11.18
CA TYR A 110 -15.73 8.03 -11.72
C TYR A 110 -14.25 7.68 -11.88
N PHE A 111 -13.43 8.65 -12.29
CA PHE A 111 -11.98 8.50 -12.35
C PHE A 111 -11.38 8.19 -10.98
N VAL A 112 -11.69 8.99 -9.94
CA VAL A 112 -11.17 8.77 -8.58
C VAL A 112 -11.63 7.42 -8.02
N VAL A 113 -12.91 7.06 -8.21
CA VAL A 113 -13.43 5.75 -7.78
C VAL A 113 -12.70 4.61 -8.48
N PHE A 114 -12.47 4.72 -9.78
CA PHE A 114 -11.76 3.70 -10.56
C PHE A 114 -10.31 3.54 -10.09
N ILE A 115 -9.57 4.65 -9.96
CA ILE A 115 -8.18 4.64 -9.50
C ILE A 115 -8.08 4.09 -8.07
N GLN A 116 -8.94 4.53 -7.16
CA GLN A 116 -8.95 4.04 -5.78
C GLN A 116 -9.27 2.53 -5.73
N ALA A 117 -10.26 2.05 -6.49
CA ALA A 117 -10.57 0.63 -6.59
C ALA A 117 -9.42 -0.20 -7.19
N ALA A 118 -8.74 0.33 -8.20
CA ALA A 118 -7.57 -0.29 -8.82
C ALA A 118 -6.40 -0.41 -7.83
N VAL A 119 -6.11 0.66 -7.06
CA VAL A 119 -5.11 0.64 -5.97
C VAL A 119 -5.45 -0.44 -4.96
N ASN A 120 -6.67 -0.46 -4.44
CA ASN A 120 -7.08 -1.40 -3.40
C ASN A 120 -7.01 -2.85 -3.88
N THR A 121 -7.41 -3.10 -5.13
CA THR A 121 -7.31 -4.41 -5.76
C THR A 121 -5.85 -4.81 -5.94
N GLY A 122 -5.03 -3.90 -6.45
CA GLY A 122 -3.60 -4.13 -6.66
C GLY A 122 -2.84 -4.43 -5.36
N VAL A 123 -3.13 -3.69 -4.28
CA VAL A 123 -2.57 -3.98 -2.94
C VAL A 123 -3.03 -5.36 -2.45
N GLY A 124 -4.30 -5.73 -2.67
CA GLY A 124 -4.80 -7.07 -2.35
C GLY A 124 -4.09 -8.19 -3.11
N VAL A 125 -3.89 -8.02 -4.42
CA VAL A 125 -3.13 -8.94 -5.27
C VAL A 125 -1.68 -9.06 -4.79
N ALA A 126 -1.00 -7.93 -4.57
CA ALA A 126 0.37 -7.87 -4.11
C ALA A 126 0.55 -8.53 -2.73
N ALA A 127 -0.40 -8.31 -1.81
CA ALA A 127 -0.37 -8.90 -0.48
C ALA A 127 -0.52 -10.42 -0.52
N ILE A 128 -1.46 -10.95 -1.32
CA ILE A 128 -1.64 -12.40 -1.48
C ILE A 128 -0.40 -13.01 -2.13
N LEU A 129 0.12 -12.39 -3.20
CA LEU A 129 1.33 -12.86 -3.87
C LEU A 129 2.52 -12.93 -2.91
N LEU A 130 2.82 -11.82 -2.22
CA LEU A 130 3.94 -11.77 -1.28
C LEU A 130 3.76 -12.77 -0.14
N GLY A 131 2.54 -12.95 0.37
CA GLY A 131 2.25 -13.97 1.38
C GLY A 131 2.53 -15.38 0.87
N GLY A 132 2.12 -15.68 -0.36
CA GLY A 132 2.43 -16.94 -1.03
C GLY A 132 3.93 -17.17 -1.20
N GLU A 133 4.68 -16.15 -1.64
CA GLU A 133 6.14 -16.22 -1.78
C GLU A 133 6.84 -16.45 -0.42
N CYS A 134 6.39 -15.77 0.63
CA CYS A 134 6.95 -15.92 1.97
C CYS A 134 6.73 -17.33 2.52
N LEU A 135 5.51 -17.89 2.36
CA LEU A 135 5.20 -19.26 2.77
C LEU A 135 5.99 -20.29 1.96
N GLU A 136 6.04 -20.16 0.63
CA GLU A 136 6.79 -21.06 -0.24
C GLU A 136 8.28 -21.10 0.15
N LYS A 137 8.87 -19.93 0.41
CA LYS A 137 10.29 -19.82 0.72
C LYS A 137 10.66 -20.37 2.09
N LEU A 138 9.93 -19.98 3.12
CA LEU A 138 10.25 -20.37 4.48
C LEU A 138 9.75 -21.77 4.82
N MET A 139 8.46 -22.05 4.57
CA MET A 139 7.80 -23.24 5.09
C MET A 139 7.96 -24.46 4.20
N TYR A 140 8.36 -24.26 2.94
CA TYR A 140 8.47 -25.36 1.98
C TYR A 140 9.87 -25.53 1.42
N SER A 141 10.40 -24.53 0.70
CA SER A 141 11.67 -24.67 -0.02
C SER A 141 12.86 -24.97 0.91
N ASN A 142 12.84 -24.40 2.12
CA ASN A 142 13.91 -24.59 3.10
C ASN A 142 13.79 -25.91 3.88
N ILE A 143 12.57 -26.43 4.09
CA ILE A 143 12.32 -27.64 4.89
C ILE A 143 12.23 -28.88 3.99
N TYR A 144 11.63 -28.74 2.81
CA TYR A 144 11.39 -29.77 1.80
C TYR A 144 11.94 -29.34 0.43
N PRO A 145 13.28 -29.35 0.23
CA PRO A 145 13.89 -28.86 -1.02
C PRO A 145 13.47 -29.62 -2.28
N LYS A 146 13.04 -30.88 -2.14
CA LYS A 146 12.58 -31.76 -3.23
C LYS A 146 11.06 -31.78 -3.40
N GLY A 147 10.37 -30.82 -2.80
CA GLY A 147 8.93 -30.76 -2.83
C GLY A 147 8.34 -30.40 -4.19
N GLU A 148 7.17 -30.96 -4.52
CA GLU A 148 6.44 -30.74 -5.78
C GLU A 148 5.50 -29.52 -5.75
N LEU A 149 5.20 -28.95 -4.58
CA LEU A 149 4.31 -27.80 -4.47
C LEU A 149 4.91 -26.56 -5.13
N LYS A 150 4.06 -25.89 -5.89
CA LYS A 150 4.37 -24.67 -6.65
C LYS A 150 3.81 -23.43 -5.95
N LEU A 151 4.37 -22.24 -6.23
CA LEU A 151 3.93 -20.95 -5.69
C LEU A 151 2.40 -20.75 -5.67
N TYR A 152 1.68 -21.14 -6.72
CA TYR A 152 0.22 -20.96 -6.76
C TYR A 152 -0.55 -21.73 -5.67
N HIS A 153 0.00 -22.84 -5.14
CA HIS A 153 -0.60 -23.54 -4.01
C HIS A 153 -0.52 -22.70 -2.74
N PHE A 154 0.62 -22.04 -2.51
CA PHE A 154 0.80 -21.13 -1.37
C PHE A 154 -0.05 -19.86 -1.52
N ILE A 155 -0.17 -19.33 -2.74
CA ILE A 155 -1.10 -18.24 -3.07
C ILE A 155 -2.55 -18.66 -2.75
N ALA A 156 -2.96 -19.87 -3.09
CA ALA A 156 -4.29 -20.39 -2.76
C ALA A 156 -4.50 -20.47 -1.23
N VAL A 157 -3.51 -20.96 -0.47
CA VAL A 157 -3.58 -21.00 1.00
C VAL A 157 -3.74 -19.59 1.59
N VAL A 158 -2.94 -18.62 1.14
CA VAL A 158 -3.05 -17.23 1.61
C VAL A 158 -4.41 -16.62 1.21
N THR A 159 -4.89 -16.91 0.01
CA THR A 159 -6.20 -16.45 -0.48
C THR A 159 -7.32 -16.98 0.40
N VAL A 160 -7.30 -18.27 0.76
CA VAL A 160 -8.29 -18.86 1.67
C VAL A 160 -8.23 -18.20 3.05
N GLY A 161 -7.03 -17.97 3.60
CA GLY A 161 -6.87 -17.25 4.86
C GLY A 161 -7.44 -15.82 4.80
N MET A 162 -7.16 -15.09 3.72
CA MET A 162 -7.69 -13.75 3.47
C MET A 162 -9.22 -13.76 3.30
N ILE A 163 -9.80 -14.75 2.62
CA ILE A 163 -11.26 -14.94 2.51
C ILE A 163 -11.89 -15.11 3.89
N MET A 164 -11.31 -15.96 4.75
CA MET A 164 -11.84 -16.21 6.10
C MET A 164 -11.86 -14.94 6.94
N ILE A 165 -10.75 -14.19 6.96
CA ILE A 165 -10.64 -12.94 7.71
C ILE A 165 -11.51 -11.84 7.08
N SER A 166 -11.70 -11.86 5.75
CA SER A 166 -12.54 -10.89 5.05
C SER A 166 -13.99 -10.89 5.50
N GLN A 167 -14.49 -11.98 6.10
CA GLN A 167 -15.88 -12.06 6.57
C GLN A 167 -16.12 -11.31 7.88
N LEU A 168 -15.06 -10.83 8.55
CA LEU A 168 -15.19 -10.05 9.78
C LEU A 168 -15.89 -8.71 9.50
N PRO A 169 -16.93 -8.32 10.28
CA PRO A 169 -17.82 -7.23 9.89
C PRO A 169 -17.27 -5.80 10.01
N SER A 170 -16.34 -5.50 10.92
CA SER A 170 -16.07 -4.11 11.33
C SER A 170 -14.62 -3.83 11.76
N PHE A 171 -14.19 -2.60 11.45
CA PHE A 171 -12.87 -2.01 11.69
C PHE A 171 -12.63 -1.62 13.16
N HIS A 172 -13.68 -1.41 13.97
CA HIS A 172 -13.52 -0.92 15.34
C HIS A 172 -12.81 -1.93 16.26
N SER A 173 -12.95 -3.24 15.97
CA SER A 173 -12.19 -4.31 16.61
C SER A 173 -10.69 -4.27 16.28
N LEU A 174 -10.26 -3.50 15.27
CA LEU A 174 -8.89 -3.45 14.77
C LEU A 174 -8.03 -2.34 15.38
N ARG A 175 -8.53 -1.51 16.30
CA ARG A 175 -7.69 -0.46 16.92
C ARG A 175 -6.43 -1.04 17.58
N TYR A 176 -6.58 -2.17 18.26
CA TYR A 176 -5.46 -2.93 18.81
C TYR A 176 -4.60 -3.57 17.71
N ILE A 177 -5.20 -3.96 16.59
CA ILE A 177 -4.51 -4.52 15.42
C ILE A 177 -3.64 -3.48 14.72
N ASN A 178 -4.01 -2.20 14.71
CA ASN A 178 -3.17 -1.15 14.10
C ASN A 178 -1.96 -0.79 14.99
N PHE A 179 -2.11 -0.80 16.32
CA PHE A 179 -0.94 -0.69 17.20
C PHE A 179 0.00 -1.89 17.03
N LEU A 180 -0.56 -3.11 17.03
CA LEU A 180 0.21 -4.33 16.77
C LEU A 180 0.88 -4.26 15.39
N SER A 181 0.18 -3.76 14.38
CA SER A 181 0.68 -3.60 13.03
C SER A 181 1.89 -2.66 12.97
N LEU A 182 1.87 -1.53 13.69
CA LEU A 182 3.06 -0.69 13.82
C LEU A 182 4.25 -1.46 14.41
N LEU A 183 4.02 -2.25 15.46
CA LEU A 183 5.08 -3.07 16.07
C LEU A 183 5.60 -4.14 15.10
N LEU A 184 4.70 -4.81 14.37
CA LEU A 184 5.06 -5.75 13.32
C LEU A 184 5.92 -5.07 12.24
N SER A 185 5.54 -3.86 11.80
CA SER A 185 6.29 -3.05 10.84
C SER A 185 7.71 -2.72 11.28
N LEU A 186 7.90 -2.33 12.53
CA LEU A 186 9.23 -2.13 13.09
C LEU A 186 9.99 -3.47 13.18
N ALA A 187 9.33 -4.53 13.64
CA ALA A 187 9.96 -5.82 13.88
C ALA A 187 10.44 -6.47 12.58
N TYR A 188 9.59 -6.64 11.56
CA TYR A 188 10.03 -7.27 10.32
C TYR A 188 11.05 -6.42 9.57
N ALA A 189 10.95 -5.08 9.59
CA ALA A 189 11.97 -4.21 9.00
C ALA A 189 13.32 -4.39 9.71
N PHE A 190 13.32 -4.43 11.05
CA PHE A 190 14.52 -4.72 11.84
C PHE A 190 15.12 -6.09 11.48
N PHE A 191 14.32 -7.16 11.46
CA PHE A 191 14.83 -8.49 11.16
C PHE A 191 15.34 -8.62 9.71
N ILE A 192 14.69 -7.99 8.73
CA ILE A 192 15.16 -7.96 7.34
C ILE A 192 16.47 -7.18 7.22
N ALA A 193 16.57 -6.01 7.85
CA ALA A 193 17.80 -5.22 7.83
C ALA A 193 18.94 -5.96 8.54
N PHE A 194 18.66 -6.55 9.70
CA PHE A 194 19.63 -7.33 10.46
C PHE A 194 20.09 -8.57 9.70
N ALA A 195 19.17 -9.34 9.10
CA ALA A 195 19.49 -10.49 8.27
C ALA A 195 20.35 -10.10 7.05
N SER A 196 20.04 -8.95 6.43
CA SER A 196 20.85 -8.41 5.34
C SER A 196 22.25 -8.07 5.82
N ILE A 197 22.40 -7.38 6.96
CA ILE A 197 23.71 -7.06 7.53
C ILE A 197 24.51 -8.35 7.81
N LEU A 198 23.90 -9.35 8.43
CA LEU A 198 24.55 -10.64 8.70
C LEU A 198 25.03 -11.33 7.42
N ALA A 199 24.19 -11.35 6.37
CA ALA A 199 24.56 -11.88 5.06
C ALA A 199 25.77 -11.12 4.47
N GLY A 200 25.77 -9.79 4.61
CA GLY A 200 26.82 -8.90 4.14
C GLY A 200 28.15 -9.00 4.89
N THR A 201 28.15 -9.56 6.11
CA THR A 201 29.33 -9.77 6.95
C THR A 201 29.73 -11.24 7.08
N SER A 202 29.03 -12.14 6.39
CA SER A 202 29.32 -13.58 6.42
C SER A 202 30.54 -13.93 5.58
N ASP A 203 31.15 -15.09 5.85
CA ASP A 203 32.29 -15.61 5.07
C ASP A 203 31.91 -15.89 3.60
N ASN A 204 30.63 -16.14 3.33
CA ASN A 204 30.07 -16.40 2.01
C ASN A 204 29.31 -15.16 1.47
N VAL A 205 29.94 -13.98 1.57
CA VAL A 205 29.31 -12.73 1.12
C VAL A 205 28.97 -12.77 -0.37
N PRO A 206 27.75 -12.37 -0.78
CA PRO A 206 27.43 -12.22 -2.19
C PRO A 206 28.35 -11.19 -2.88
N PRO A 207 28.77 -11.42 -4.13
CA PRO A 207 29.51 -10.43 -4.89
C PRO A 207 28.72 -9.12 -5.00
N ARG A 208 29.33 -8.01 -4.59
CA ARG A 208 28.69 -6.69 -4.60
C ARG A 208 28.91 -6.02 -5.95
N ASP A 209 27.84 -5.85 -6.71
CA ASP A 209 27.82 -5.11 -7.95
C ASP A 209 26.72 -4.05 -7.91
N TYR A 210 27.07 -2.80 -8.18
CA TYR A 210 26.17 -1.65 -8.18
C TYR A 210 26.01 -1.02 -9.56
N SER A 211 26.45 -1.73 -10.60
CA SER A 211 26.28 -1.29 -11.98
C SER A 211 24.80 -1.19 -12.33
N LEU A 212 24.45 -0.08 -12.99
CA LEU A 212 23.13 0.10 -13.58
C LEU A 212 23.05 -0.63 -14.92
N GLU A 213 21.84 -0.78 -15.44
CA GLU A 213 21.60 -1.31 -16.79
C GLU A 213 22.54 -0.64 -17.81
N SER A 214 23.18 -1.48 -18.64
CA SER A 214 24.25 -1.06 -19.55
C SER A 214 23.74 -0.20 -20.70
N THR A 215 22.53 -0.50 -21.18
CA THR A 215 21.92 0.25 -22.28
C THR A 215 21.15 1.48 -21.77
N PRO A 216 21.28 2.66 -22.42
CA PRO A 216 20.62 3.88 -21.97
C PRO A 216 19.09 3.74 -21.86
N SER A 217 18.45 3.06 -22.80
CA SER A 217 17.00 2.86 -22.80
C SER A 217 16.54 1.96 -21.64
N ALA A 218 17.22 0.85 -21.38
CA ALA A 218 16.90 -0.02 -20.24
C ALA A 218 17.12 0.70 -18.91
N ARG A 219 18.16 1.55 -18.81
CA ARG A 219 18.41 2.36 -17.62
C ARG A 219 17.26 3.33 -17.33
N VAL A 220 16.75 4.01 -18.36
CA VAL A 220 15.59 4.91 -18.22
C VAL A 220 14.34 4.14 -17.77
N PHE A 221 14.03 3.00 -18.40
CA PHE A 221 12.88 2.19 -18.00
C PHE A 221 13.02 1.66 -16.57
N SER A 222 14.22 1.21 -16.19
CA SER A 222 14.48 0.74 -14.83
C SER A 222 14.32 1.88 -13.81
N ALA A 223 14.79 3.09 -14.12
CA ALA A 223 14.64 4.25 -13.24
C ALA A 223 13.16 4.62 -13.01
N PHE A 224 12.34 4.67 -14.07
CA PHE A 224 10.91 4.96 -13.93
C PHE A 224 10.12 3.84 -13.26
N THR A 225 10.54 2.59 -13.44
CA THR A 225 10.00 1.45 -12.68
C THR A 225 10.30 1.62 -11.19
N SER A 226 11.54 1.98 -10.82
CA SER A 226 11.94 2.25 -9.45
C SER A 226 11.16 3.41 -8.81
N ILE A 227 10.99 4.53 -9.53
CA ILE A 227 10.17 5.67 -9.07
C ILE A 227 8.73 5.21 -8.80
N SER A 228 8.17 4.37 -9.68
CA SER A 228 6.83 3.84 -9.52
C SER A 228 6.73 2.90 -8.32
N ILE A 229 7.73 2.06 -8.07
CA ILE A 229 7.79 1.23 -6.86
C ILE A 229 7.85 2.10 -5.60
N PHE A 230 8.67 3.16 -5.58
CA PHE A 230 8.66 4.10 -4.46
C PHE A 230 7.29 4.75 -4.27
N ALA A 231 6.61 5.14 -5.36
CA ALA A 231 5.26 5.70 -5.26
C ALA A 231 4.28 4.70 -4.64
N ALA A 232 4.41 3.41 -4.95
CA ALA A 232 3.61 2.36 -4.33
C ALA A 232 3.89 2.18 -2.84
N ILE A 233 5.15 2.29 -2.44
CA ILE A 233 5.58 2.07 -1.05
C ILE A 233 5.19 3.27 -0.16
N PHE A 234 5.22 4.50 -0.67
CA PHE A 234 4.77 5.68 0.07
C PHE A 234 3.26 5.95 -0.04
N GLY A 235 2.59 5.28 -0.97
CA GLY A 235 1.17 5.40 -1.21
C GLY A 235 0.32 4.98 -0.01
N ASN A 236 -0.80 5.68 0.16
CA ASN A 236 -1.82 5.40 1.17
C ASN A 236 -3.20 5.21 0.53
N GLY A 237 -3.64 6.13 -0.33
CA GLY A 237 -4.91 6.05 -1.04
C GLY A 237 -6.20 6.01 -0.20
N ILE A 238 -6.10 6.05 1.13
CA ILE A 238 -7.22 6.00 2.09
C ILE A 238 -7.08 7.03 3.23
N LEU A 239 -6.32 8.11 2.99
CA LEU A 239 -6.04 9.13 4.00
C LEU A 239 -7.34 9.77 4.55
N PRO A 240 -8.33 10.14 3.71
CA PRO A 240 -9.60 10.68 4.20
C PRO A 240 -10.33 9.71 5.14
N GLU A 241 -10.34 8.42 4.81
CA GLU A 241 -10.95 7.35 5.60
C GLU A 241 -10.23 7.20 6.95
N ILE A 242 -8.90 7.30 6.97
CA ILE A 242 -8.10 7.31 8.20
C ILE A 242 -8.43 8.55 9.05
N GLN A 243 -8.48 9.75 8.44
CA GLN A 243 -8.81 10.98 9.16
C GLN A 243 -10.24 10.96 9.70
N ALA A 244 -11.18 10.28 9.03
CA ALA A 244 -12.54 10.12 9.50
C ALA A 244 -12.65 9.33 10.82
N THR A 245 -11.66 8.50 11.15
CA THR A 245 -11.60 7.79 12.45
C THR A 245 -11.33 8.73 13.63
N LEU A 246 -10.75 9.91 13.40
CA LEU A 246 -10.44 10.87 14.46
C LEU A 246 -11.70 11.48 15.05
N ALA A 247 -11.68 11.70 16.37
CA ALA A 247 -12.73 12.44 17.05
C ALA A 247 -12.75 13.91 16.58
N PRO A 248 -13.91 14.44 16.14
CA PRO A 248 -14.03 15.83 15.75
C PRO A 248 -13.89 16.76 16.97
N PRO A 249 -13.39 18.00 16.81
CA PRO A 249 -12.73 18.51 15.60
C PRO A 249 -11.38 17.83 15.38
N THR A 250 -10.99 17.61 14.12
CA THR A 250 -9.71 16.96 13.78
C THR A 250 -8.50 17.83 14.12
N GLY A 251 -8.57 19.14 13.90
CA GLY A 251 -7.72 20.17 14.54
C GLY A 251 -6.24 19.84 14.67
N GLY A 252 -5.56 19.46 13.58
CA GLY A 252 -4.12 19.16 13.56
C GLY A 252 -3.73 17.80 14.14
N LYS A 253 -4.67 17.02 14.68
CA LYS A 253 -4.42 15.63 15.16
C LYS A 253 -3.86 14.76 14.04
N MET A 254 -4.34 14.95 12.81
CA MET A 254 -3.85 14.20 11.65
C MET A 254 -2.36 14.46 11.38
N VAL A 255 -1.91 15.71 11.51
CA VAL A 255 -0.50 16.09 11.30
C VAL A 255 0.42 15.44 12.34
N LYS A 256 -0.02 15.35 13.61
CA LYS A 256 0.74 14.60 14.64
C LYS A 256 0.87 13.11 14.29
N GLY A 257 -0.21 12.52 13.78
CA GLY A 257 -0.19 11.15 13.26
C GLY A 257 0.77 10.97 12.08
N LEU A 258 0.78 11.92 11.14
CA LEU A 258 1.72 11.94 10.01
C LEU A 258 3.18 12.02 10.48
N ILE A 259 3.51 12.90 11.41
CA ILE A 259 4.88 13.01 11.95
C ILE A 259 5.32 11.66 12.54
N MET A 260 4.48 11.02 13.34
CA MET A 260 4.78 9.71 13.92
C MET A 260 5.02 8.65 12.83
N CYS A 261 4.15 8.58 11.82
CA CYS A 261 4.30 7.67 10.69
C CYS A 261 5.63 7.89 9.95
N TYR A 262 6.00 9.15 9.69
CA TYR A 262 7.21 9.47 8.94
C TYR A 262 8.51 9.22 9.71
N ILE A 263 8.48 9.29 11.05
CA ILE A 263 9.59 8.80 11.88
C ILE A 263 9.77 7.29 11.70
N VAL A 264 8.68 6.52 11.71
CA VAL A 264 8.73 5.07 11.47
C VAL A 264 9.20 4.77 10.05
N ILE A 265 8.72 5.49 9.04
CA ILE A 265 9.18 5.39 7.65
C ILE A 265 10.69 5.63 7.55
N PHE A 266 11.21 6.68 8.19
CA PHE A 266 12.63 6.98 8.15
C PHE A 266 13.47 5.80 8.68
N ILE A 267 13.07 5.24 9.83
CA ILE A 267 13.77 4.09 10.43
C ILE A 267 13.65 2.86 9.52
N THR A 268 12.46 2.52 9.07
CA THR A 268 12.18 1.26 8.38
C THR A 268 12.62 1.27 6.92
N PHE A 269 12.32 2.32 6.15
CA PHE A 269 12.58 2.34 4.72
C PHE A 269 14.06 2.52 4.43
N TYR A 270 14.73 3.45 5.13
CA TYR A 270 16.15 3.70 4.89
C TYR A 270 17.01 2.52 5.36
N SER A 271 16.70 1.92 6.52
CA SER A 271 17.43 0.72 6.97
C SER A 271 17.24 -0.45 6.01
N SER A 272 16.00 -0.73 5.57
CA SER A 272 15.71 -1.82 4.64
C SER A 272 16.36 -1.60 3.27
N ALA A 273 16.26 -0.38 2.72
CA ALA A 273 16.87 -0.01 1.45
C ALA A 273 18.40 -0.10 1.52
N ALA A 274 19.01 0.53 2.53
CA ALA A 274 20.46 0.60 2.67
C ALA A 274 21.07 -0.78 2.88
N SER A 275 20.57 -1.53 3.87
CA SER A 275 21.13 -2.84 4.21
C SER A 275 20.94 -3.86 3.09
N GLY A 276 19.76 -3.91 2.48
CA GLY A 276 19.49 -4.84 1.39
C GLY A 276 20.28 -4.52 0.12
N TYR A 277 20.29 -3.25 -0.30
CA TYR A 277 21.01 -2.85 -1.51
C TYR A 277 22.52 -2.96 -1.32
N TRP A 278 23.04 -2.71 -0.11
CA TRP A 278 24.46 -2.90 0.21
C TRP A 278 24.95 -4.33 0.03
N VAL A 279 24.10 -5.33 0.28
CA VAL A 279 24.50 -6.72 0.12
C VAL A 279 24.24 -7.23 -1.29
N PHE A 280 23.06 -6.93 -1.85
CA PHE A 280 22.61 -7.56 -3.09
C PHE A 280 22.80 -6.71 -4.33
N GLY A 281 23.00 -5.39 -4.20
CA GLY A 281 23.26 -4.48 -5.30
C GLY A 281 22.28 -4.66 -6.47
N ASN A 282 22.80 -4.77 -7.68
CA ASN A 282 22.02 -4.99 -8.90
C ASN A 282 21.37 -6.39 -9.01
N LYS A 283 21.68 -7.31 -8.09
CA LYS A 283 21.04 -8.63 -7.94
C LYS A 283 19.91 -8.63 -6.91
N SER A 284 19.60 -7.47 -6.30
CA SER A 284 18.43 -7.32 -5.44
C SER A 284 17.17 -7.83 -6.15
N ASN A 285 16.38 -8.65 -5.47
CA ASN A 285 15.11 -9.17 -5.96
C ASN A 285 13.97 -8.31 -5.43
N SER A 286 12.84 -8.26 -6.16
CA SER A 286 11.66 -7.49 -5.73
C SER A 286 11.10 -7.95 -4.38
N ASN A 287 11.38 -9.19 -3.99
CA ASN A 287 11.22 -9.66 -2.63
C ASN A 287 12.59 -10.06 -2.09
N ILE A 288 13.18 -9.24 -1.21
CA ILE A 288 14.51 -9.49 -0.65
C ILE A 288 14.65 -10.84 0.08
N LEU A 289 13.55 -11.45 0.56
CA LEU A 289 13.61 -12.80 1.11
C LEU A 289 14.07 -13.83 0.07
N LYS A 290 13.86 -13.60 -1.23
CA LYS A 290 14.39 -14.47 -2.28
C LYS A 290 15.91 -14.38 -2.41
N ASN A 291 16.52 -13.27 -2.00
CA ASN A 291 17.97 -13.14 -1.89
C ASN A 291 18.49 -13.77 -0.59
N LEU A 292 17.81 -13.56 0.54
CA LEU A 292 18.21 -14.09 1.85
C LEU A 292 17.99 -15.61 1.99
N LEU A 293 17.03 -16.16 1.22
CA LEU A 293 16.71 -17.58 1.07
C LEU A 293 16.82 -17.98 -0.42
N PRO A 294 18.05 -18.07 -0.97
CA PRO A 294 18.23 -18.51 -2.34
C PRO A 294 17.73 -19.95 -2.51
N LYS A 295 17.24 -20.28 -3.70
CA LYS A 295 16.72 -21.62 -3.96
C LYS A 295 17.89 -22.59 -4.12
N ASN A 296 17.83 -23.75 -3.44
CA ASN A 296 18.86 -24.79 -3.47
C ASN A 296 20.21 -24.39 -2.86
N GLU A 297 20.25 -23.31 -2.08
CA GLU A 297 21.45 -22.87 -1.35
C GLU A 297 21.10 -22.70 0.13
N SER A 298 22.14 -22.65 0.97
CA SER A 298 21.96 -22.39 2.40
C SER A 298 21.44 -20.96 2.62
N PRO A 299 20.55 -20.73 3.60
CA PRO A 299 20.15 -19.39 4.01
C PRO A 299 21.35 -18.49 4.32
N LEU A 300 21.30 -17.23 3.86
CA LEU A 300 22.37 -16.25 4.11
C LEU A 300 22.31 -15.61 5.50
N ALA A 301 21.25 -15.92 6.26
CA ALA A 301 21.08 -15.51 7.64
C ALA A 301 20.44 -16.67 8.45
N PRO A 302 20.57 -16.68 9.79
CA PRO A 302 19.98 -17.72 10.62
C PRO A 302 18.49 -17.95 10.35
N THR A 303 18.09 -19.20 10.14
CA THR A 303 16.73 -19.57 9.74
C THR A 303 15.65 -19.04 10.71
N TRP A 304 15.94 -18.99 12.00
CA TRP A 304 14.98 -18.49 13.01
C TRP A 304 14.70 -16.98 12.86
N ILE A 305 15.70 -16.19 12.47
CA ILE A 305 15.54 -14.75 12.18
C ILE A 305 14.62 -14.57 10.97
N LEU A 306 14.89 -15.32 9.91
CA LEU A 306 14.10 -15.28 8.68
C LEU A 306 12.67 -15.80 8.92
N ALA A 307 12.51 -16.80 9.78
CA ALA A 307 11.21 -17.32 10.19
C ALA A 307 10.38 -16.29 10.94
N LEU A 308 10.98 -15.59 11.91
CA LEU A 308 10.31 -14.50 12.62
C LEU A 308 9.95 -13.34 11.70
N ALA A 309 10.86 -12.94 10.80
CA ALA A 309 10.60 -11.89 9.82
C ALA A 309 9.38 -12.24 8.95
N VAL A 310 9.35 -13.46 8.40
CA VAL A 310 8.24 -13.96 7.58
C VAL A 310 6.94 -14.05 8.38
N LEU A 311 6.96 -14.54 9.63
CA LEU A 311 5.77 -14.56 10.48
C LEU A 311 5.18 -13.15 10.64
N PHE A 312 6.02 -12.16 10.96
CA PHE A 312 5.57 -10.78 11.13
C PHE A 312 5.11 -10.16 9.81
N ILE A 313 5.76 -10.46 8.69
CA ILE A 313 5.31 -10.07 7.35
C ILE A 313 3.93 -10.64 7.06
N LEU A 314 3.71 -11.93 7.30
CA LEU A 314 2.42 -12.57 7.06
C LEU A 314 1.31 -11.93 7.89
N LEU A 315 1.54 -11.72 9.19
CA LEU A 315 0.58 -11.04 10.06
C LEU A 315 0.30 -9.61 9.59
N GLN A 316 1.33 -8.87 9.14
CA GLN A 316 1.16 -7.54 8.58
C GLN A 316 0.39 -7.54 7.25
N LEU A 317 0.64 -8.53 6.38
CA LEU A 317 -0.06 -8.69 5.10
C LEU A 317 -1.57 -8.89 5.31
N LEU A 318 -1.96 -9.64 6.34
CA LEU A 318 -3.36 -9.79 6.72
C LEU A 318 -3.96 -8.44 7.14
N ALA A 319 -3.24 -7.66 7.96
CA ALA A 319 -3.70 -6.35 8.40
C ALA A 319 -3.89 -5.37 7.23
N ILE A 320 -2.87 -5.19 6.38
CA ILE A 320 -2.92 -4.24 5.25
C ILE A 320 -3.94 -4.68 4.20
N GLY A 321 -3.99 -5.97 3.86
CA GLY A 321 -4.95 -6.48 2.89
C GLY A 321 -6.40 -6.27 3.34
N MET A 322 -6.67 -6.41 4.64
CA MET A 322 -7.98 -6.10 5.21
C MET A 322 -8.31 -4.61 5.19
N VAL A 323 -7.34 -3.74 5.48
CA VAL A 323 -7.52 -2.28 5.45
C VAL A 323 -7.89 -1.79 4.05
N TYR A 324 -7.12 -2.19 3.02
CA TYR A 324 -7.37 -1.75 1.65
C TYR A 324 -8.62 -2.41 1.03
N ALA A 325 -8.93 -3.65 1.38
CA ALA A 325 -10.11 -4.33 0.86
C ALA A 325 -11.44 -3.70 1.33
N GLN A 326 -11.46 -2.98 2.47
CA GLN A 326 -12.68 -2.33 2.99
C GLN A 326 -13.32 -1.40 1.96
N VAL A 327 -12.53 -0.62 1.22
CA VAL A 327 -13.06 0.33 0.24
C VAL A 327 -13.78 -0.41 -0.89
N ALA A 328 -13.22 -1.54 -1.34
CA ALA A 328 -13.86 -2.40 -2.34
C ALA A 328 -15.15 -3.02 -1.78
N TYR A 329 -15.12 -3.55 -0.55
CA TYR A 329 -16.29 -4.10 0.13
C TYR A 329 -17.40 -3.07 0.29
N GLU A 330 -17.07 -1.85 0.69
CA GLU A 330 -18.02 -0.77 0.83
C GLU A 330 -18.66 -0.39 -0.51
N ILE A 331 -17.91 -0.38 -1.61
CA ILE A 331 -18.45 -0.15 -2.96
C ILE A 331 -19.41 -1.27 -3.37
N MET A 332 -19.01 -2.53 -3.20
CA MET A 332 -19.81 -3.70 -3.60
C MET A 332 -21.07 -3.85 -2.73
N GLU A 333 -20.94 -3.63 -1.41
CA GLU A 333 -22.03 -3.84 -0.46
C GLU A 333 -23.03 -2.69 -0.42
N ARG A 334 -22.70 -1.52 -0.98
CA ARG A 334 -23.56 -0.31 -0.94
C ARG A 334 -25.00 -0.56 -1.39
N ARG A 335 -25.21 -1.42 -2.39
CA ARG A 335 -26.55 -1.75 -2.91
C ARG A 335 -27.09 -3.09 -2.41
N SER A 336 -26.23 -3.95 -1.87
CA SER A 336 -26.61 -5.30 -1.45
C SER A 336 -26.93 -5.40 0.04
N ALA A 337 -26.38 -4.53 0.87
CA ALA A 337 -26.64 -4.45 2.31
C ALA A 337 -27.82 -3.51 2.62
N ASP A 338 -28.62 -3.88 3.61
CA ASP A 338 -29.74 -3.12 4.16
C ASP A 338 -29.40 -2.64 5.58
N ALA A 339 -29.30 -1.32 5.76
CA ALA A 339 -28.99 -0.67 7.04
C ALA A 339 -30.08 -0.91 8.11
N LYS A 340 -31.31 -1.24 7.70
CA LYS A 340 -32.43 -1.49 8.62
C LYS A 340 -32.37 -2.88 9.25
N GLN A 341 -31.52 -3.77 8.72
CA GLN A 341 -31.37 -5.12 9.24
C GLN A 341 -30.02 -5.30 9.92
N GLY A 342 -29.98 -6.21 10.90
CA GLY A 342 -28.74 -6.54 11.61
C GLY A 342 -27.63 -6.98 10.65
N VAL A 343 -26.39 -6.75 11.06
CA VAL A 343 -25.16 -7.08 10.32
C VAL A 343 -25.07 -8.57 9.96
N PHE A 344 -25.64 -9.45 10.77
CA PHE A 344 -25.68 -10.91 10.58
C PHE A 344 -27.03 -11.44 10.08
N SER A 345 -27.96 -10.57 9.70
CA SER A 345 -29.22 -10.99 9.05
C SER A 345 -28.93 -11.72 7.75
N ARG A 346 -29.79 -12.68 7.35
CA ARG A 346 -29.62 -13.39 6.06
C ARG A 346 -29.53 -12.43 4.87
N ARG A 347 -30.27 -11.31 4.91
CA ARG A 347 -30.29 -10.27 3.87
C ARG A 347 -28.93 -9.61 3.65
N ASN A 348 -28.14 -9.44 4.71
CA ASN A 348 -26.84 -8.79 4.69
C ASN A 348 -25.68 -9.79 4.63
N LEU A 349 -25.81 -10.94 5.30
CA LEU A 349 -24.77 -11.95 5.41
C LEU A 349 -24.53 -12.68 4.08
N ILE A 350 -25.58 -13.09 3.37
CA ILE A 350 -25.42 -13.87 2.12
C ILE A 350 -24.70 -13.05 1.03
N PRO A 351 -25.12 -11.81 0.71
CA PRO A 351 -24.40 -11.01 -0.28
C PRO A 351 -22.97 -10.70 0.15
N ARG A 352 -22.72 -10.45 1.45
CA ARG A 352 -21.36 -10.24 1.97
C ARG A 352 -20.47 -11.44 1.70
N LEU A 353 -20.91 -12.64 2.12
CA LEU A 353 -20.13 -13.87 1.94
C LEU A 353 -19.78 -14.08 0.47
N ILE A 354 -20.75 -13.89 -0.44
CA ILE A 354 -20.55 -14.07 -1.89
C ILE A 354 -19.59 -13.01 -2.45
N LEU A 355 -19.87 -11.74 -2.23
CA LEU A 355 -19.13 -10.63 -2.83
C LEU A 355 -17.69 -10.54 -2.32
N ARG A 356 -17.48 -10.69 -1.00
CA ARG A 356 -16.13 -10.65 -0.42
C ARG A 356 -15.29 -11.85 -0.85
N THR A 357 -15.89 -13.05 -0.88
CA THR A 357 -15.22 -14.26 -1.35
C THR A 357 -14.83 -14.11 -2.82
N LEU A 358 -15.77 -13.69 -3.68
CA LEU A 358 -15.50 -13.49 -5.11
C LEU A 358 -14.36 -12.47 -5.33
N TYR A 359 -14.40 -11.34 -4.62
CA TYR A 359 -13.35 -10.32 -4.72
C TYR A 359 -11.97 -10.86 -4.30
N MET A 360 -11.87 -11.53 -3.15
CA MET A 360 -10.61 -12.12 -2.71
C MET A 360 -10.13 -13.26 -3.61
N SER A 361 -11.04 -14.09 -4.13
CA SER A 361 -10.72 -15.12 -5.12
C SER A 361 -10.16 -14.51 -6.41
N LEU A 362 -10.72 -13.39 -6.88
CA LEU A 362 -10.19 -12.66 -8.04
C LEU A 362 -8.78 -12.12 -7.75
N CYS A 363 -8.56 -11.52 -6.57
CA CYS A 363 -7.22 -11.08 -6.18
C CYS A 363 -6.22 -12.24 -6.16
N GLY A 364 -6.59 -13.39 -5.60
CA GLY A 364 -5.76 -14.60 -5.59
C GLY A 364 -5.50 -15.16 -6.99
N PHE A 365 -6.50 -15.12 -7.87
CA PHE A 365 -6.36 -15.51 -9.27
C PHE A 365 -5.34 -14.62 -10.00
N PHE A 366 -5.44 -13.30 -9.88
CA PHE A 366 -4.47 -12.38 -10.49
C PHE A 366 -3.07 -12.52 -9.89
N ALA A 367 -2.97 -12.78 -8.58
CA ALA A 367 -1.69 -13.05 -7.93
C ALA A 367 -1.01 -14.31 -8.48
N ALA A 368 -1.78 -15.38 -8.71
CA ALA A 368 -1.28 -16.62 -9.32
C ALA A 368 -0.97 -16.47 -10.82
N MET A 369 -1.71 -15.59 -11.51
CA MET A 369 -1.56 -15.34 -12.95
C MET A 369 -0.31 -14.51 -13.26
N PHE A 370 0.00 -13.51 -12.44
CA PHE A 370 1.14 -12.61 -12.63
C PHE A 370 2.01 -12.55 -11.36
N PRO A 371 2.85 -13.57 -11.08
CA PRO A 371 3.64 -13.63 -9.85
C PRO A 371 4.90 -12.74 -9.88
N PHE A 372 4.76 -11.50 -10.34
CA PHE A 372 5.84 -10.51 -10.47
C PHE A 372 5.62 -9.39 -9.47
N PHE A 373 6.04 -9.61 -8.21
CA PHE A 373 5.75 -8.69 -7.11
C PHE A 373 6.26 -7.25 -7.38
N GLY A 374 7.46 -7.11 -7.95
CA GLY A 374 8.02 -5.81 -8.32
C GLY A 374 7.21 -5.07 -9.38
N ASP A 375 6.76 -5.79 -10.41
CA ASP A 375 5.96 -5.21 -11.50
C ASP A 375 4.54 -4.85 -11.05
N ILE A 376 3.91 -5.68 -10.20
CA ILE A 376 2.61 -5.34 -9.62
C ILE A 376 2.74 -4.05 -8.80
N ASN A 377 3.75 -3.96 -7.93
CA ASN A 377 3.99 -2.75 -7.14
C ASN A 377 4.25 -1.55 -8.06
N SER A 378 5.05 -1.69 -9.11
CA SER A 378 5.35 -0.59 -10.01
C SER A 378 4.11 -0.12 -10.78
N VAL A 379 3.25 -1.03 -11.26
CA VAL A 379 1.98 -0.69 -11.91
C VAL A 379 1.03 0.02 -10.93
N VAL A 380 0.88 -0.50 -9.72
CA VAL A 380 0.03 0.10 -8.67
C VAL A 380 0.52 1.49 -8.29
N GLY A 381 1.84 1.69 -8.19
CA GLY A 381 2.42 2.99 -7.93
C GLY A 381 2.19 3.99 -9.07
N ALA A 382 2.47 3.59 -10.31
CA ALA A 382 2.39 4.48 -11.46
C ALA A 382 0.96 4.90 -11.82
N ILE A 383 0.03 3.94 -11.89
CA ILE A 383 -1.35 4.17 -12.33
C ILE A 383 -2.22 4.58 -11.15
N GLY A 384 -1.93 4.04 -9.96
CA GLY A 384 -2.75 4.20 -8.78
C GLY A 384 -2.31 5.37 -7.90
N PHE A 385 -1.19 5.19 -7.20
CA PHE A 385 -0.78 6.09 -6.15
C PHE A 385 -0.24 7.44 -6.66
N ILE A 386 0.45 7.51 -7.80
CA ILE A 386 0.92 8.79 -8.35
C ILE A 386 -0.26 9.76 -8.58
N PRO A 387 -1.31 9.40 -9.34
CA PRO A 387 -2.50 10.25 -9.48
C PRO A 387 -3.17 10.56 -8.14
N LEU A 388 -3.36 9.55 -7.29
CA LEU A 388 -4.20 9.66 -6.09
C LEU A 388 -3.54 10.42 -4.94
N ASP A 389 -2.25 10.19 -4.70
CA ASP A 389 -1.55 10.67 -3.51
C ASP A 389 -0.50 11.75 -3.81
N PHE A 390 0.01 11.86 -5.03
CA PHE A 390 1.00 12.89 -5.38
C PHE A 390 0.37 14.08 -6.12
N ILE A 391 -0.59 13.80 -7.01
CA ILE A 391 -1.20 14.82 -7.87
C ILE A 391 -2.48 15.37 -7.25
N LEU A 392 -3.43 14.50 -6.92
CA LEU A 392 -4.76 14.92 -6.48
C LEU A 392 -4.77 15.81 -5.23
N PRO A 393 -3.95 15.59 -4.19
CA PRO A 393 -3.91 16.47 -3.03
C PRO A 393 -3.50 17.92 -3.36
N MET A 394 -2.56 18.09 -4.29
CA MET A 394 -2.13 19.42 -4.76
C MET A 394 -3.28 20.17 -5.45
N VAL A 395 -4.01 19.45 -6.31
CA VAL A 395 -5.16 19.99 -7.05
C VAL A 395 -6.30 20.35 -6.09
N LEU A 396 -6.66 19.44 -5.19
CA LEU A 396 -7.71 19.65 -4.19
C LEU A 396 -7.39 20.85 -3.29
N TYR A 397 -6.13 21.00 -2.87
CA TYR A 397 -5.71 22.14 -2.07
C TYR A 397 -5.82 23.46 -2.84
N ASN A 398 -5.32 23.53 -4.07
CA ASN A 398 -5.38 24.75 -4.88
C ASN A 398 -6.83 25.19 -5.15
N ILE A 399 -7.75 24.25 -5.38
CA ILE A 399 -9.17 24.57 -5.63
C ILE A 399 -9.87 25.06 -4.36
N THR A 400 -9.60 24.43 -3.22
CA THR A 400 -10.31 24.70 -1.97
C THR A 400 -9.77 25.91 -1.21
N HIS A 401 -8.44 26.04 -1.13
CA HIS A 401 -7.78 27.11 -0.38
C HIS A 401 -7.46 28.33 -1.25
N LYS A 402 -7.44 28.18 -2.58
CA LYS A 402 -7.18 29.24 -3.55
C LYS A 402 -5.95 30.10 -3.17
N PRO A 403 -4.77 29.50 -2.95
CA PRO A 403 -3.57 30.27 -2.65
C PRO A 403 -3.27 31.24 -3.80
N PRO A 404 -2.74 32.45 -3.53
CA PRO A 404 -2.41 33.40 -4.58
C PRO A 404 -1.46 32.78 -5.61
N VAL A 405 -1.63 33.11 -6.89
CA VAL A 405 -0.76 32.60 -7.99
C VAL A 405 0.69 33.06 -7.85
N THR A 406 0.94 34.10 -7.07
CA THR A 406 2.28 34.60 -6.72
C THR A 406 2.89 33.85 -5.54
N SER A 407 2.12 33.02 -4.83
CA SER A 407 2.59 32.31 -3.64
C SER A 407 3.49 31.12 -4.01
N ILE A 408 4.49 30.86 -3.17
CA ILE A 408 5.37 29.69 -3.29
C ILE A 408 4.55 28.40 -3.26
N THR A 409 3.54 28.32 -2.39
CA THR A 409 2.64 27.16 -2.29
C THR A 409 1.97 26.82 -3.62
N TYR A 410 1.46 27.83 -4.34
CA TYR A 410 0.83 27.58 -5.65
C TYR A 410 1.83 26.99 -6.65
N TRP A 411 3.03 27.57 -6.75
CA TRP A 411 4.07 27.10 -7.67
C TRP A 411 4.62 25.72 -7.32
N VAL A 412 4.83 25.44 -6.04
CA VAL A 412 5.24 24.10 -5.56
C VAL A 412 4.18 23.06 -5.94
N ASN A 413 2.90 23.37 -5.71
CA ASN A 413 1.80 22.47 -6.08
C ASN A 413 1.76 22.21 -7.59
N VAL A 414 1.87 23.26 -8.41
CA VAL A 414 1.89 23.13 -9.88
C VAL A 414 3.11 22.33 -10.36
N PHE A 415 4.28 22.57 -9.78
CA PHE A 415 5.50 21.83 -10.10
C PHE A 415 5.35 20.33 -9.77
N ILE A 416 4.85 19.99 -8.59
CA ILE A 416 4.62 18.59 -8.19
C ILE A 416 3.63 17.93 -9.15
N VAL A 417 2.51 18.59 -9.47
CA VAL A 417 1.53 18.07 -10.43
C VAL A 417 2.18 17.80 -11.79
N ALA A 418 2.96 18.73 -12.33
CA ALA A 418 3.62 18.55 -13.63
C ALA A 418 4.68 17.43 -13.59
N ALA A 419 5.56 17.44 -12.59
CA ALA A 419 6.64 16.46 -12.45
C ALA A 419 6.10 15.03 -12.27
N PHE A 420 5.11 14.85 -11.39
CA PHE A 420 4.52 13.54 -11.13
C PHE A 420 3.56 13.09 -12.21
N SER A 421 2.94 13.99 -12.98
CA SER A 421 2.21 13.60 -14.19
C SER A 421 3.16 13.00 -15.23
N GLY A 422 4.31 13.64 -15.47
CA GLY A 422 5.35 13.11 -16.36
C GLY A 422 5.93 11.78 -15.85
N ALA A 423 6.29 11.72 -14.57
CA ALA A 423 6.81 10.49 -13.96
C ALA A 423 5.77 9.36 -13.95
N GLY A 424 4.49 9.66 -13.74
CA GLY A 424 3.39 8.69 -13.78
C GLY A 424 3.17 8.12 -15.17
N LEU A 425 3.18 8.95 -16.22
CA LEU A 425 3.05 8.49 -17.60
C LEU A 425 4.22 7.58 -18.02
N LEU A 426 5.45 8.01 -17.75
CA LEU A 426 6.65 7.23 -18.07
C LEU A 426 6.75 5.96 -17.21
N GLY A 427 6.39 6.07 -15.93
CA GLY A 427 6.29 4.95 -14.99
C GLY A 427 5.25 3.91 -15.41
N CYS A 428 4.09 4.36 -15.89
CA CYS A 428 3.03 3.49 -16.41
C CYS A 428 3.53 2.69 -17.62
N PHE A 429 4.14 3.38 -18.59
CA PHE A 429 4.73 2.73 -19.75
C PHE A 429 5.83 1.73 -19.36
N ALA A 430 6.76 2.12 -18.49
CA ALA A 430 7.86 1.26 -18.04
C ALA A 430 7.36 0.02 -17.30
N SER A 431 6.39 0.20 -16.40
CA SER A 431 5.80 -0.87 -15.58
C SER A 431 5.01 -1.88 -16.42
N ILE A 432 4.14 -1.40 -17.30
CA ILE A 432 3.37 -2.28 -18.20
C ILE A 432 4.33 -3.02 -19.14
N ARG A 433 5.35 -2.33 -19.66
CA ARG A 433 6.37 -2.97 -20.51
C ARG A 433 7.07 -4.11 -19.77
N ASN A 434 7.52 -3.91 -18.53
CA ASN A 434 8.17 -4.97 -17.77
C ASN A 434 7.22 -6.15 -17.51
N LEU A 435 5.99 -5.87 -17.08
CA LEU A 435 4.97 -6.90 -16.88
C LEU A 435 4.70 -7.73 -18.15
N VAL A 436 4.65 -7.07 -19.32
CA VAL A 436 4.50 -7.75 -20.62
C VAL A 436 5.73 -8.57 -20.99
N LEU A 437 6.94 -8.07 -20.72
CA LEU A 437 8.17 -8.80 -21.03
C LEU A 437 8.36 -10.02 -20.12
N ASP A 438 8.01 -9.90 -18.84
CA ASP A 438 8.15 -10.97 -17.87
C ASP A 438 7.04 -12.02 -18.03
N SER A 439 5.81 -11.61 -18.36
CA SER A 439 4.73 -12.55 -18.71
C SER A 439 5.03 -13.38 -19.96
N LYS A 440 5.75 -12.84 -20.96
CA LYS A 440 6.20 -13.63 -22.12
C LYS A 440 7.17 -14.75 -21.76
N LYS A 441 7.90 -14.60 -20.66
CA LYS A 441 8.83 -15.61 -20.14
C LYS A 441 8.19 -16.54 -19.11
N PHE A 442 6.92 -16.33 -18.76
CA PHE A 442 6.26 -17.12 -17.73
C PHE A 442 5.12 -17.95 -18.31
N LYS A 443 5.18 -19.26 -18.09
CA LYS A 443 4.05 -20.13 -18.40
C LYS A 443 3.03 -20.01 -17.27
N LEU A 444 1.78 -19.67 -17.61
CA LEU A 444 0.69 -19.53 -16.64
C LEU A 444 0.64 -20.72 -15.67
N PHE A 445 0.63 -20.41 -14.37
CA PHE A 445 0.61 -21.38 -13.26
C PHE A 445 1.82 -22.35 -13.22
N SER A 446 2.97 -21.95 -13.75
CA SER A 446 4.24 -22.71 -13.70
C SER A 446 5.16 -22.25 -12.56
N SER A 447 6.11 -23.10 -12.17
CA SER A 447 7.25 -22.75 -11.29
C SER A 447 8.47 -22.25 -12.07
N HIS A 448 8.41 -22.28 -13.40
CA HIS A 448 9.54 -22.00 -14.28
C HIS A 448 9.25 -20.74 -15.11
N VAL A 449 10.19 -19.79 -15.02
CA VAL A 449 10.42 -18.80 -16.07
C VAL A 449 11.09 -19.57 -17.22
N VAL A 450 10.45 -19.59 -18.38
CA VAL A 450 10.90 -20.24 -19.63
C VAL A 450 12.03 -19.43 -20.27
#